data_AF-A0A7C7LXE0-F1
#
_entry.id   AF-A0A7C7LXE0-F1
#
_cell.length_a   1.000
_cell.length_b   1.000
_cell.length_c   1.000
_cell.angle_alpha   90.00
_cell.angle_beta   90.00
_cell.angle_gamma   90.00
#
_symmetry.space_group_name_H-M   'P 1'
#
loop_
_entity.id
_entity.type
_entity.pdbx_description
1 polymer ?
#
loop_
_entity_poly.entity_id
_entity_poly.type
_entity_poly.pdbx_seq_one_letter_code
_entity_poly.pdbx_strand_id
1 'polypeptide(L)'
;MKVDLHIHTSASDGAWSAEAVVQGAASGGLDVIAIADHDTTASFSVAEAVGSEVRVQVIPAIEVSSTYHGRSIHILGYFVDPVSEALLNHRVRATKHRETRMREMLNRLTEAGILVTYEDVKAEAGPDGGVLGRPHLAKALVKAGHAASVPDAFNSFT
;
A
#
# COMPACT_ATOMS: atom_id res chain seq x y z
N MET A 1 -6.28 4.30 26.48
CA MET A 1 -5.43 4.52 25.30
C MET A 1 -5.57 3.32 24.37
N LYS A 2 -6.25 3.49 23.24
CA LYS A 2 -6.44 2.49 22.18
C LYS A 2 -5.62 2.91 20.98
N VAL A 3 -4.81 1.99 20.44
CA VAL A 3 -3.82 2.32 19.42
C VAL A 3 -3.81 1.28 18.29
N ASP A 4 -3.51 1.75 17.08
CA ASP A 4 -3.20 0.89 15.93
C ASP A 4 -2.02 1.49 15.16
N LEU A 5 -0.90 0.77 15.10
CA LEU A 5 0.38 1.30 14.61
C LEU A 5 0.78 0.72 13.26
N HIS A 6 -0.13 0.08 12.53
CA HIS A 6 0.17 -0.45 11.20
C HIS A 6 -1.05 -0.36 10.28
N ILE A 7 -1.30 0.84 9.76
CA ILE A 7 -2.42 1.10 8.86
C ILE A 7 -1.91 1.61 7.52
N HIS A 8 -2.49 1.07 6.43
CA HIS A 8 -2.22 1.50 5.07
C HIS A 8 -3.37 2.34 4.52
N THR A 9 -3.01 3.26 3.63
CA THR A 9 -3.94 4.10 2.88
C THR A 9 -3.86 3.78 1.39
N SER A 10 -4.72 4.40 0.60
CA SER A 10 -4.67 4.36 -0.87
C SER A 10 -3.38 4.96 -1.47
N ALA A 11 -2.52 5.62 -0.68
CA ALA A 11 -1.20 6.01 -1.13
C ALA A 11 -0.27 4.81 -1.40
N SER A 12 -0.58 3.64 -0.82
CA SER A 12 0.07 2.37 -1.13
C SER A 12 -0.91 1.31 -1.62
N ASP A 13 -1.37 0.40 -0.77
CA ASP A 13 -2.30 -0.69 -1.12
C ASP A 13 -3.55 -0.76 -0.23
N GLY A 14 -3.74 0.22 0.64
CA GLY A 14 -4.96 0.39 1.44
C GLY A 14 -6.15 0.75 0.57
N ALA A 15 -7.35 0.39 1.05
CA ALA A 15 -8.60 0.66 0.32
C ALA A 15 -9.13 2.09 0.53
N TRP A 16 -8.74 2.74 1.63
CA TRP A 16 -9.31 4.02 2.06
C TRP A 16 -8.27 5.14 1.94
N SER A 17 -8.73 6.35 1.65
CA SER A 17 -7.88 7.55 1.69
C SER A 17 -7.36 7.81 3.10
N ALA A 18 -6.28 8.57 3.19
CA ALA A 18 -5.72 8.99 4.47
C ALA A 18 -6.78 9.66 5.37
N GLU A 19 -7.61 10.53 4.79
CA GLU A 19 -8.73 11.16 5.49
C GLU A 19 -9.74 10.14 6.01
N ALA A 20 -10.21 9.22 5.15
CA ALA A 20 -11.19 8.21 5.53
C ALA A 20 -10.65 7.25 6.60
N VAL A 21 -9.37 6.89 6.54
CA VAL A 21 -8.69 6.10 7.59
C VAL A 21 -8.75 6.81 8.94
N VAL A 22 -8.39 8.10 8.99
CA VAL A 22 -8.37 8.87 10.24
C VAL A 22 -9.79 9.06 10.79
N GLN A 23 -10.77 9.36 9.95
CA GLN A 23 -12.18 9.46 10.35
C GLN A 23 -12.72 8.12 10.87
N GLY A 24 -12.33 7.01 10.22
CA GLY A 24 -12.64 5.66 10.67
C GLY A 24 -12.03 5.35 12.04
N ALA A 25 -10.76 5.71 12.25
CA ALA A 25 -10.08 5.55 13.53
C ALA A 25 -10.77 6.31 14.67
N ALA A 26 -11.15 7.57 14.44
CA ALA A 26 -11.91 8.36 15.39
C ALA A 26 -13.26 7.73 15.72
N SER A 27 -14.00 7.27 14.69
CA SER A 27 -15.29 6.60 14.84
C SER A 27 -15.18 5.27 15.60
N GLY A 28 -14.06 4.56 15.43
CA GLY A 28 -13.71 3.35 16.18
C GLY A 28 -13.21 3.61 17.61
N GLY A 29 -13.04 4.88 17.99
CA GLY A 29 -12.56 5.31 19.30
C GLY A 29 -11.08 5.04 19.53
N LEU A 30 -10.25 5.03 18.49
CA LEU A 30 -8.79 5.00 18.63
C LEU A 30 -8.26 6.36 19.08
N ASP A 31 -7.27 6.34 19.98
CA ASP A 31 -6.61 7.54 20.48
C ASP A 31 -5.36 7.91 19.63
N VAL A 32 -4.64 6.88 19.14
CA VAL A 32 -3.40 7.04 18.38
C VAL A 32 -3.36 6.06 17.22
N ILE A 33 -2.96 6.53 16.04
CA ILE A 33 -2.70 5.69 14.87
C ILE A 33 -1.33 5.96 14.26
N ALA A 34 -0.79 5.01 13.49
CA ALA A 34 0.34 5.24 12.60
C ALA A 34 -0.02 4.89 11.16
N ILE A 35 0.22 5.83 10.24
CA ILE A 35 0.11 5.57 8.81
C ILE A 35 1.43 5.00 8.32
N ALA A 36 1.47 3.70 8.04
CA ALA A 36 2.65 2.94 7.68
C ALA A 36 2.57 2.44 6.24
N ASP A 37 2.29 3.36 5.30
CA ASP A 37 2.19 3.03 3.89
C ASP A 37 3.48 2.39 3.34
N HIS A 38 3.33 1.47 2.38
CA HIS A 38 4.46 0.81 1.76
C HIS A 38 5.37 1.78 1.00
N ASP A 39 6.63 1.88 1.43
CA ASP A 39 7.71 2.62 0.76
C ASP A 39 7.43 4.12 0.54
N THR A 40 6.44 4.70 1.20
CA THR A 40 6.04 6.10 1.02
C THR A 40 5.49 6.71 2.32
N THR A 41 5.69 8.01 2.49
CA THR A 41 5.13 8.84 3.58
C THR A 41 4.14 9.88 3.04
N ALA A 42 3.75 9.78 1.77
CA ALA A 42 3.02 10.83 1.05
C ALA A 42 1.63 11.17 1.63
N SER A 43 1.02 10.23 2.34
CA SER A 43 -0.29 10.36 3.00
C SER A 43 -0.23 11.09 4.35
N PHE A 44 0.96 11.24 4.94
CA PHE A 44 1.10 11.70 6.32
C PHE A 44 0.56 13.11 6.54
N SER A 45 0.88 14.07 5.68
CA SER A 45 0.45 15.47 5.87
C SER A 45 -1.07 15.62 5.89
N VAL A 46 -1.78 14.89 5.02
CA VAL A 46 -3.24 14.85 5.01
C VAL A 46 -3.75 14.16 6.27
N ALA A 47 -3.17 13.02 6.65
CA ALA A 47 -3.59 12.28 7.84
C ALA A 47 -3.41 13.10 9.13
N GLU A 48 -2.29 13.80 9.28
CA GLU A 48 -1.97 14.65 10.43
C GLU A 48 -2.96 15.83 10.56
N ALA A 49 -3.28 16.48 9.43
CA ALA A 49 -4.24 17.57 9.40
C ALA A 49 -5.63 17.10 9.89
N VAL A 50 -6.14 16.00 9.31
CA VAL A 50 -7.44 15.42 9.70
C VAL A 50 -7.42 14.94 11.14
N GLY A 51 -6.32 14.31 11.58
CA GLY A 51 -6.18 13.79 12.95
C GLY A 51 -6.28 14.89 14.01
N SER A 52 -5.72 16.06 13.71
CA SER A 52 -5.83 17.24 14.58
C SER A 52 -7.28 17.71 14.74
N GLU A 53 -8.10 17.61 13.70
CA GLU A 53 -9.51 18.01 13.74
C GLU A 53 -10.38 17.03 14.55
N VAL A 54 -10.12 15.73 14.40
CA VAL A 54 -10.91 14.66 15.06
C VAL A 54 -10.32 14.16 16.38
N ARG A 55 -9.22 14.79 16.84
CA ARG A 55 -8.49 14.45 18.08
C ARG A 55 -7.94 13.02 18.11
N VAL A 56 -7.44 12.55 16.97
CA VAL A 56 -6.66 11.31 16.86
C VAL A 56 -5.21 11.67 16.58
N GLN A 57 -4.29 11.21 17.43
CA GLN A 57 -2.87 11.44 17.19
C GLN A 57 -2.39 10.55 16.05
N VAL A 58 -1.79 11.15 15.02
CA VAL A 58 -1.21 10.41 13.89
C VAL A 58 0.31 10.42 14.01
N ILE A 59 0.91 9.23 14.08
CA ILE A 59 2.36 9.04 14.11
C ILE A 59 2.86 8.90 12.67
N PRO A 60 3.91 9.66 12.26
CA PRO A 60 4.55 9.44 10.97
C PRO A 60 5.27 8.10 10.98
N ALA A 61 4.88 7.22 10.05
CA ALA A 61 5.48 5.91 9.89
C ALA A 61 5.64 5.55 8.41
N ILE A 62 6.35 4.45 8.17
CA ILE A 62 6.56 3.88 6.85
C ILE A 62 6.78 2.38 6.98
N GLU A 63 6.24 1.58 6.07
CA GLU A 63 6.59 0.18 5.92
C GLU A 63 7.56 0.00 4.74
N VAL A 64 8.84 -0.22 5.04
CA VAL A 64 9.87 -0.36 4.02
C VAL A 64 9.92 -1.81 3.52
N SER A 65 9.72 -1.98 2.21
CA SER A 65 9.89 -3.28 1.55
C SER A 65 11.36 -3.60 1.40
N SER A 66 11.77 -4.79 1.80
CA SER A 66 13.15 -5.24 1.71
C SER A 66 13.25 -6.73 1.43
N THR A 67 14.46 -7.19 1.14
CA THR A 67 14.77 -8.61 0.94
C THR A 67 15.96 -8.99 1.79
N TYR A 68 15.82 -10.07 2.55
CA TYR A 68 16.88 -10.61 3.39
C TYR A 68 17.02 -12.12 3.14
N HIS A 69 18.21 -12.56 2.73
CA HIS A 69 18.50 -13.94 2.32
C HIS A 69 17.46 -14.53 1.34
N GLY A 70 17.10 -13.74 0.31
CA GLY A 70 16.13 -14.14 -0.70
C GLY A 70 14.67 -14.18 -0.22
N ARG A 71 14.37 -13.74 1.00
CA ARG A 71 13.01 -13.65 1.54
C ARG A 71 12.54 -12.21 1.58
N SER A 72 11.30 -11.97 1.16
CA SER A 72 10.64 -10.68 1.33
C SER A 72 10.44 -10.43 2.83
N ILE A 73 10.87 -9.26 3.30
CA ILE A 73 10.64 -8.79 4.65
C ILE A 73 10.15 -7.34 4.60
N HIS A 74 9.37 -6.94 5.58
CA HIS A 74 8.95 -5.56 5.74
C HIS A 74 9.48 -5.00 7.06
N ILE A 75 9.93 -3.76 7.03
CA ILE A 75 10.50 -3.06 8.20
C ILE A 75 9.65 -1.84 8.47
N LEU A 76 9.03 -1.80 9.65
CA LEU A 76 8.29 -0.63 10.12
C LEU A 76 9.27 0.41 10.69
N GLY A 77 9.19 1.63 10.19
CA GLY A 77 9.82 2.81 10.75
C GLY A 77 8.79 3.72 11.37
N TYR A 78 9.03 4.17 12.61
CA TYR A 78 8.14 5.07 13.35
C TYR A 78 8.85 6.38 13.70
N PHE A 79 8.07 7.46 13.87
CA PHE A 79 8.60 8.79 14.14
C PHE A 79 9.63 9.24 13.11
N VAL A 80 9.41 8.85 11.86
CA VAL A 80 10.27 9.24 10.74
C VAL A 80 10.02 10.69 10.36
N ASP A 81 11.02 11.35 9.80
CA ASP A 81 10.82 12.63 9.12
C ASP A 81 10.20 12.37 7.74
N PRO A 82 8.90 12.68 7.52
CA PRO A 82 8.18 12.33 6.30
C PRO A 82 8.67 13.06 5.06
N VAL A 83 9.41 14.17 5.23
CA VAL A 83 9.98 14.96 4.13
C VAL A 83 11.48 14.76 3.97
N SER A 84 12.06 13.82 4.71
CA SER A 84 13.48 13.47 4.59
C SER A 84 13.83 13.06 3.16
N GLU A 85 14.91 13.65 2.63
CA GLU A 85 15.41 13.36 1.28
C GLU A 85 15.68 11.86 1.08
N ALA A 86 16.12 11.15 2.13
CA ALA A 86 16.38 9.73 2.09
C ALA A 86 15.11 8.90 1.78
N LEU A 87 13.99 9.25 2.43
CA LEU A 87 12.70 8.57 2.21
C LEU A 87 12.08 8.96 0.88
N LEU A 88 12.17 10.23 0.49
CA LEU A 88 11.69 10.67 -0.82
C LEU A 88 12.44 9.98 -1.96
N ASN A 89 13.76 9.85 -1.85
CA ASN A 89 14.58 9.10 -2.80
C ASN A 89 14.31 7.59 -2.75
N HIS A 90 14.04 7.02 -1.57
CA HIS A 90 13.62 5.62 -1.43
C HIS A 90 12.32 5.37 -2.18
N ARG A 91 11.30 6.21 -1.98
CA ARG A 91 10.02 6.12 -2.68
C ARG A 91 10.20 6.05 -4.19
N VAL A 92 11.01 6.94 -4.77
CA VAL A 92 11.28 6.94 -6.23
C VAL A 92 11.87 5.61 -6.68
N ARG A 93 12.86 5.08 -5.96
CA ARG A 93 13.46 3.77 -6.29
C ARG A 93 12.46 2.64 -6.12
N ALA A 94 11.70 2.61 -5.03
CA ALA A 94 10.74 1.55 -4.73
C ALA A 94 9.61 1.51 -5.76
N THR A 95 9.06 2.67 -6.15
CA THR A 95 8.04 2.77 -7.21
C THR A 95 8.54 2.18 -8.52
N LYS A 96 9.77 2.53 -8.95
CA LYS A 96 10.35 2.00 -10.18
C LYS A 96 10.51 0.47 -10.13
N HIS A 97 11.02 -0.07 -9.03
CA HIS A 97 11.18 -1.52 -8.86
C HIS A 97 9.82 -2.24 -8.87
N ARG A 98 8.80 -1.67 -8.23
CA ARG A 98 7.45 -2.23 -8.22
C ARG A 98 6.83 -2.25 -9.61
N GLU A 99 7.02 -1.19 -10.40
CA GLU A 99 6.55 -1.17 -11.79
C GLU A 99 7.25 -2.23 -12.64
N THR A 100 8.58 -2.34 -12.57
CA THR A 100 9.34 -3.37 -13.28
C THR A 100 8.84 -4.77 -12.91
N ARG A 101 8.71 -5.06 -11.62
CA ARG A 101 8.21 -6.35 -11.12
C ARG A 101 6.78 -6.63 -11.59
N MET A 102 5.91 -5.63 -11.59
CA MET A 102 4.52 -5.80 -12.04
C MET A 102 4.48 -6.22 -13.52
N ARG A 103 5.29 -5.58 -14.37
CA ARG A 103 5.40 -5.93 -15.79
C ARG A 103 5.92 -7.35 -15.99
N GLU A 104 6.94 -7.76 -15.23
CA GLU A 104 7.46 -9.13 -15.26
C GLU A 104 6.40 -10.17 -14.84
N MET A 105 5.61 -9.87 -13.81
CA MET A 105 4.51 -10.73 -13.38
C MET A 105 3.43 -10.87 -14.47
N LEU A 106 3.03 -9.76 -15.11
CA LEU A 106 2.05 -9.77 -16.19
C LEU A 106 2.54 -10.55 -17.43
N ASN A 107 3.83 -10.43 -17.77
CA ASN A 107 4.42 -11.22 -18.86
C ASN A 107 4.35 -12.71 -18.56
N ARG A 108 4.72 -13.14 -17.35
CA ARG A 108 4.64 -14.55 -16.93
C ARG A 108 3.21 -15.10 -16.95
N LEU A 109 2.22 -14.27 -16.55
CA LEU A 109 0.82 -14.64 -16.64
C LEU A 109 0.37 -14.79 -18.11
N THR A 110 0.81 -13.88 -18.97
CA THR A 110 0.50 -13.93 -20.41
C THR A 110 1.07 -15.20 -21.06
N GLU A 111 2.32 -15.57 -20.73
CA GLU A 111 2.95 -16.82 -21.17
C GLU A 111 2.18 -18.08 -20.69
N ALA A 112 1.52 -17.99 -19.53
CA ALA A 112 0.65 -19.04 -19.00
C ALA A 112 -0.78 -19.02 -19.57
N GLY A 113 -1.08 -18.14 -20.54
CA GLY A 113 -2.41 -18.00 -21.15
C GLY A 113 -3.42 -17.23 -20.32
N ILE A 114 -2.97 -16.50 -19.30
CA ILE A 114 -3.79 -15.69 -18.40
C ILE A 114 -3.69 -14.23 -18.83
N LEU A 115 -4.80 -13.66 -19.29
CA LEU A 115 -4.83 -12.34 -19.89
C LEU A 115 -5.33 -11.31 -18.87
N VAL A 116 -4.39 -10.62 -18.25
CA VAL A 116 -4.62 -9.42 -17.42
C VAL A 116 -3.63 -8.36 -17.88
N THR A 117 -4.11 -7.14 -18.13
CA THR A 117 -3.27 -6.03 -18.59
C THR A 117 -2.81 -5.15 -17.44
N TYR A 118 -1.82 -4.30 -17.70
CA TYR A 118 -1.37 -3.30 -16.73
C TYR A 118 -2.50 -2.31 -16.37
N GLU A 119 -3.35 -1.95 -17.33
CA GLU A 119 -4.48 -1.04 -17.08
C GLU A 119 -5.55 -1.71 -16.21
N ASP A 120 -5.77 -3.01 -16.34
CA ASP A 120 -6.67 -3.76 -15.46
C ASP A 120 -6.18 -3.70 -14.01
N VAL A 121 -4.87 -3.89 -13.78
CA VAL A 121 -4.27 -3.77 -12.44
C VAL A 121 -4.36 -2.34 -11.92
N LYS A 122 -4.11 -1.36 -12.79
CA LYS A 122 -4.16 0.06 -12.42
C LYS A 122 -5.56 0.51 -12.04
N ALA A 123 -6.60 -0.01 -12.68
CA ALA A 123 -7.99 0.26 -12.33
C ALA A 123 -8.36 -0.21 -10.90
N GLU A 124 -7.55 -1.11 -10.31
CA GLU A 124 -7.74 -1.60 -8.94
C GLU A 124 -6.93 -0.82 -7.90
N ALA A 125 -5.99 0.03 -8.33
CA ALA A 125 -5.39 1.04 -7.46
C ALA A 125 -6.40 2.18 -7.32
N GLY A 126 -6.79 2.50 -6.09
CA GLY A 126 -7.87 3.46 -5.79
C GLY A 126 -7.68 4.87 -6.36
N PRO A 127 -8.51 5.84 -5.97
CA PRO A 127 -8.56 7.16 -6.61
C PRO A 127 -7.23 7.93 -6.64
N ASP A 128 -6.33 7.66 -5.69
CA ASP A 128 -5.01 8.30 -5.62
C ASP A 128 -3.95 7.66 -6.54
N GLY A 129 -4.30 6.58 -7.25
CA GLY A 129 -3.43 5.93 -8.23
C GLY A 129 -2.10 5.46 -7.63
N GLY A 130 -2.13 5.01 -6.36
CA GLY A 130 -0.98 4.59 -5.58
C GLY A 130 -0.11 3.52 -6.24
N VAL A 131 1.03 3.22 -5.63
CA VAL A 131 2.03 2.32 -6.23
C VAL A 131 1.46 0.91 -6.40
N LEU A 132 1.45 0.41 -7.63
CA LEU A 132 0.92 -0.92 -7.94
C LEU A 132 1.69 -2.02 -7.20
N GLY A 133 0.96 -3.05 -6.79
CA GLY A 133 1.44 -4.11 -5.92
C GLY A 133 0.66 -5.38 -6.16
N ARG A 134 1.11 -6.49 -5.56
CA ARG A 134 0.45 -7.80 -5.67
C ARG A 134 -1.03 -7.77 -5.28
N PRO A 135 -1.48 -7.02 -4.24
CA PRO A 135 -2.89 -6.93 -3.92
C PRO A 135 -3.75 -6.41 -5.07
N HIS A 136 -3.24 -5.43 -5.84
CA HIS A 136 -3.93 -4.88 -7.00
C HIS A 136 -4.03 -5.89 -8.14
N LEU A 137 -2.95 -6.63 -8.42
CA LEU A 137 -2.96 -7.71 -9.40
C LEU A 137 -3.92 -8.83 -9.00
N ALA A 138 -3.94 -9.21 -7.72
CA ALA A 138 -4.85 -10.22 -7.20
C ALA A 138 -6.32 -9.81 -7.39
N LYS A 139 -6.67 -8.55 -7.11
CA LYS A 139 -8.02 -8.01 -7.39
C LYS A 139 -8.36 -8.08 -8.89
N ALA A 140 -7.43 -7.69 -9.76
CA ALA A 140 -7.63 -7.74 -11.21
C ALA A 140 -7.83 -9.18 -11.71
N LEU A 141 -7.07 -10.14 -11.19
CA LEU A 141 -7.22 -11.57 -11.51
C LEU A 141 -8.59 -12.12 -11.11
N VAL A 142 -9.09 -11.75 -9.93
CA VAL A 142 -10.44 -12.13 -9.48
C VAL A 142 -11.49 -11.54 -10.38
N LYS A 143 -11.37 -10.25 -10.71
CA LYS A 143 -12.33 -9.53 -11.57
C LYS A 143 -12.35 -10.08 -12.99
N ALA A 144 -11.21 -10.51 -13.51
CA ALA A 144 -11.09 -11.19 -14.80
C ALA A 144 -11.58 -12.66 -14.79
N GLY A 145 -11.98 -13.19 -13.62
CA GLY A 145 -12.48 -14.56 -13.47
C GLY A 145 -11.40 -15.64 -13.44
N HIS A 146 -10.12 -15.25 -13.28
CA HIS A 146 -9.00 -16.19 -13.20
C HIS A 146 -8.76 -16.74 -11.77
N ALA A 147 -9.33 -16.10 -10.75
CA ALA A 147 -9.26 -16.53 -9.37
C ALA A 147 -10.62 -16.36 -8.66
N ALA A 148 -10.92 -17.24 -7.70
CA ALA A 148 -12.17 -17.19 -6.95
C ALA A 148 -12.17 -16.11 -5.85
N SER A 149 -10.99 -15.70 -5.37
CA SER A 149 -10.83 -14.69 -4.31
C SER A 149 -9.42 -14.10 -4.32
N VAL A 150 -9.21 -12.99 -3.61
CA VAL A 150 -7.86 -12.38 -3.47
C VAL A 150 -6.87 -13.38 -2.84
N PRO A 151 -7.19 -14.10 -1.74
CA PRO A 151 -6.31 -15.14 -1.20
C PRO A 151 -5.97 -16.26 -2.21
N ASP A 152 -6.95 -16.71 -2.99
CA ASP A 152 -6.74 -17.70 -4.05
C ASP A 152 -5.78 -17.17 -5.12
N ALA A 153 -5.98 -15.92 -5.54
CA ALA A 153 -5.09 -15.28 -6.49
C ALA A 153 -3.64 -15.19 -5.98
N PHE A 154 -3.45 -14.89 -4.68
CA PHE A 154 -2.12 -14.86 -4.07
C PHE A 154 -1.43 -16.21 -4.10
N ASN A 155 -2.14 -17.31 -3.82
CA ASN A 155 -1.57 -18.65 -3.76
C ASN A 155 -1.28 -19.23 -5.16
N SER A 156 -2.10 -18.88 -6.14
CA SER A 156 -2.06 -19.50 -7.47
C SER A 156 -1.19 -18.74 -8.47
N PHE A 157 -0.97 -17.43 -8.29
CA PHE A 157 -0.41 -16.58 -9.33
C PHE A 157 0.72 -15.62 -8.91
N THR A 158 0.93 -15.39 -7.62
CA THR A 158 1.83 -14.31 -7.16
C THR A 158 2.94 -14.76 -6.23
#